data_AF-A0A139MLE9-F1
#
_entry.id   AF-A0A139MLE9-F1
#
_cell.length_a   1.000
_cell.length_b   1.000
_cell.length_c   1.000
_cell.angle_alpha   90.00
_cell.angle_beta   90.00
_cell.angle_gamma   90.00
#
_symmetry.space_group_name_H-M   'P 1'
#
loop_
_entity.id
_entity.type
_entity.pdbx_description
1 polymer ?
#
loop_
_entity_poly.entity_id
_entity_poly.type
_entity_poly.pdbx_seq_one_letter_code
_entity_poly.pdbx_strand_id
1 'polypeptide(L)'
;MKDNGKAIFAAILIMASVFMGFVFAADSTVKSMGLALTLGIFFDALIVRMIFVPAMLAVFGKANWYLPKWLDKLLPNVKIE
;
A
#
# COMPACT_ATOMS: atom_id res chain seq x y z
N MET A 1 12.61 -11.71 8.62
CA MET A 1 12.53 -10.81 7.45
C MET A 1 12.04 -11.48 6.15
N LYS A 2 11.88 -12.81 6.06
CA LYS A 2 11.51 -13.53 4.83
C LYS A 2 9.98 -13.65 4.58
N ASP A 3 9.16 -13.25 5.55
CA ASP A 3 7.71 -13.53 5.55
C ASP A 3 6.86 -12.34 5.08
N ASN A 4 7.25 -11.10 5.43
CA ASN A 4 6.46 -9.90 5.11
C ASN A 4 6.37 -9.62 3.60
N GLY A 5 7.45 -9.87 2.84
CA GLY A 5 7.46 -9.64 1.39
C GLY A 5 6.45 -10.51 0.64
N LYS A 6 6.24 -11.75 1.09
CA LYS A 6 5.26 -12.68 0.50
C LYS A 6 3.83 -12.23 0.78
N ALA A 7 3.55 -11.79 2.00
CA ALA A 7 2.23 -11.29 2.38
C ALA A 7 1.85 -10.03 1.57
N ILE A 8 2.79 -9.11 1.41
CA ILE A 8 2.59 -7.90 0.57
C ILE A 8 2.32 -8.31 -0.87
N PHE A 9 3.15 -9.19 -1.44
CA PHE A 9 2.97 -9.63 -2.82
C PHE A 9 1.62 -10.35 -3.03
N ALA A 10 1.19 -11.16 -2.07
CA ALA A 10 -0.12 -11.81 -2.10
C ALA A 10 -1.27 -10.78 -2.08
N ALA A 11 -1.18 -9.74 -1.25
CA ALA A 11 -2.17 -8.67 -1.22
C ALA A 11 -2.28 -7.93 -2.57
N ILE A 12 -1.14 -7.66 -3.22
CA ILE A 12 -1.10 -7.04 -4.56
C ILE A 12 -1.77 -7.95 -5.58
N LEU A 13 -1.45 -9.24 -5.56
CA LEU A 13 -1.99 -10.23 -6.50
C LEU A 13 -3.51 -10.35 -6.39
N ILE A 14 -4.05 -10.41 -5.17
CA ILE A 14 -5.50 -10.54 -4.93
C ILE A 14 -6.23 -9.29 -5.42
N MET A 15 -5.71 -8.10 -5.10
CA MET A 15 -6.31 -6.84 -5.56
C MET A 15 -6.31 -6.76 -7.10
N ALA A 16 -5.18 -7.04 -7.75
CA ALA A 16 -5.09 -7.05 -9.21
C ALA A 16 -6.08 -8.04 -9.86
N SER A 17 -6.21 -9.24 -9.31
CA SER A 17 -7.18 -10.24 -9.80
C SER A 17 -8.64 -9.79 -9.68
N VAL A 18 -9.03 -9.14 -8.58
CA VAL A 18 -10.41 -8.65 -8.39
C VAL A 18 -10.76 -7.60 -9.44
N PHE A 19 -9.89 -6.61 -9.65
CA PHE A 19 -10.16 -5.54 -10.62
C PHE A 19 -10.02 -6.00 -12.07
N MET A 20 -9.13 -6.95 -12.36
CA MET A 20 -9.02 -7.57 -13.68
C MET A 20 -10.30 -8.34 -14.07
N GLY A 21 -11.04 -8.88 -13.10
CA GLY A 21 -12.34 -9.49 -13.32
C GLY A 21 -13.38 -8.54 -13.95
N PHE A 22 -13.23 -7.21 -13.77
CA PHE A 22 -14.14 -6.23 -14.36
C PHE A 22 -13.99 -6.08 -15.88
N VAL A 23 -12.97 -6.67 -16.50
CA VAL A 23 -12.84 -6.74 -17.98
C VAL A 23 -13.96 -7.57 -18.60
N PHE A 24 -14.54 -8.50 -17.86
CA PHE A 24 -15.67 -9.35 -18.28
C PHE A 24 -17.04 -8.70 -18.04
N ALA A 25 -17.09 -7.48 -17.53
CA ALA A 25 -18.34 -6.76 -17.35
C ALA A 25 -18.99 -6.43 -18.71
N ALA A 26 -20.31 -6.62 -18.82
CA ALA A 26 -21.07 -6.33 -20.03
C ALA A 26 -21.22 -4.81 -20.29
N ASP A 27 -21.18 -4.00 -19.23
CA ASP A 27 -21.24 -2.55 -19.31
C ASP A 27 -19.87 -1.96 -19.68
N SER A 28 -19.81 -1.20 -20.78
CA SER A 28 -18.57 -0.59 -21.28
C SER A 28 -17.96 0.39 -20.28
N THR A 29 -18.79 1.05 -19.47
CA THR A 29 -18.37 2.01 -18.44
C THR A 29 -17.61 1.29 -17.34
N VAL A 30 -18.16 0.17 -16.87
CA VAL A 30 -17.53 -0.66 -15.83
C VAL A 30 -16.23 -1.26 -16.35
N LYS A 31 -16.19 -1.68 -17.62
CA LYS A 31 -15.00 -2.21 -18.27
C LYS A 31 -13.86 -1.19 -18.33
N SER A 32 -14.13 0.05 -18.77
CA SER A 32 -13.10 1.10 -18.84
C SER A 32 -12.60 1.52 -17.46
N MET A 33 -13.51 1.66 -16.48
CA MET A 33 -13.14 1.98 -15.10
C MET A 33 -12.34 0.85 -14.45
N GLY A 34 -12.73 -0.42 -14.68
CA GLY A 34 -12.03 -1.59 -14.17
C GLY A 34 -10.60 -1.70 -14.69
N LEU A 35 -10.38 -1.44 -15.98
CA LEU A 35 -9.03 -1.37 -16.55
C LEU A 35 -8.19 -0.24 -15.94
N ALA A 36 -8.75 0.96 -15.82
CA ALA A 36 -8.07 2.10 -15.20
C ALA A 36 -7.72 1.83 -13.73
N LEU A 37 -8.62 1.23 -12.96
CA LEU A 37 -8.41 0.86 -11.55
C LEU A 37 -7.35 -0.23 -11.40
N THR A 38 -7.39 -1.26 -12.25
CA THR A 38 -6.42 -2.36 -12.22
C THR A 38 -5.01 -1.82 -12.43
N LEU A 39 -4.82 -0.99 -13.47
CA LEU A 39 -3.54 -0.35 -13.75
C LEU A 39 -3.14 0.60 -12.61
N GLY A 40 -4.05 1.44 -12.13
CA GLY A 40 -3.78 2.40 -11.07
C GLY A 40 -3.29 1.74 -9.78
N ILE A 41 -3.95 0.66 -9.35
CA ILE A 41 -3.57 -0.08 -8.14
C ILE A 41 -2.26 -0.84 -8.35
N PHE A 42 -2.06 -1.45 -9.52
CA PHE A 42 -0.80 -2.13 -9.84
C PHE A 42 0.39 -1.16 -9.78
N PHE A 43 0.23 0.05 -10.33
CA PHE A 43 1.24 1.10 -10.25
C PHE A 43 1.45 1.64 -8.83
N ASP A 44 0.39 1.93 -8.06
CA ASP A 44 0.52 2.38 -6.67
C ASP A 44 1.23 1.34 -5.79
N ALA A 45 0.82 0.08 -5.89
CA ALA A 45 1.39 -1.00 -5.10
C ALA A 45 2.88 -1.25 -5.39
N LEU A 46 3.31 -1.11 -6.65
CA LEU A 46 4.69 -1.34 -7.04
C LEU A 46 5.55 -0.07 -6.94
N ILE A 47 5.14 1.02 -7.59
CA ILE A 47 5.93 2.25 -7.61
C ILE A 47 5.84 2.94 -6.27
N VAL A 48 4.63 3.19 -5.75
CA VAL A 48 4.48 3.99 -4.53
C VAL A 48 4.93 3.18 -3.33
N ARG A 49 4.38 1.98 -3.11
CA ARG A 49 4.68 1.22 -1.88
C ARG A 49 6.03 0.52 -1.88
N MET A 50 6.46 -0.06 -2.99
CA MET A 50 7.71 -0.84 -3.03
C MET A 50 8.95 0.03 -3.25
N ILE A 51 8.81 1.21 -3.86
CA ILE A 51 9.94 2.10 -4.17
C ILE A 51 9.81 3.43 -3.43
N PHE A 52 8.71 4.14 -3.62
CA PHE A 52 8.58 5.52 -3.14
C PHE A 52 8.56 5.63 -1.61
N VAL A 53 7.76 4.79 -0.94
CA VAL A 53 7.68 4.73 0.52
C VAL A 53 9.04 4.39 1.15
N PRO A 54 9.74 3.30 0.78
CA PRO A 54 11.06 3.01 1.36
C PRO A 54 12.11 4.04 0.95
N ALA A 55 12.06 4.61 -0.25
CA ALA A 55 12.95 5.69 -0.66
C ALA A 55 12.75 6.95 0.20
N MET A 56 11.51 7.38 0.43
CA MET A 56 11.20 8.48 1.34
C MET A 56 11.66 8.17 2.76
N LEU A 57 11.43 6.95 3.26
CA LEU A 57 11.92 6.53 4.57
C LEU A 57 13.45 6.54 4.65
N ALA A 58 14.16 6.16 3.59
CA ALA A 58 15.62 6.20 3.53
C ALA A 58 16.15 7.63 3.46
N VAL A 59 15.48 8.53 2.74
CA VAL A 59 15.89 9.94 2.55
C VAL A 59 15.57 10.80 3.78
N PHE A 60 14.34 10.73 4.30
CA PHE A 60 13.90 11.53 5.45
C PHE A 60 14.21 10.88 6.80
N GLY A 61 14.53 9.57 6.81
CA GLY A 61 14.94 8.85 8.01
C GLY A 61 13.97 9.03 9.18
N LYS A 62 14.52 9.43 10.34
CA LYS A 62 13.76 9.66 11.59
C LYS A 62 12.76 10.83 11.50
N ALA A 63 12.87 11.73 10.53
CA ALA A 63 11.91 12.82 10.36
C ALA A 63 10.54 12.32 9.90
N ASN A 64 10.49 11.18 9.18
CA ASN A 64 9.21 10.58 8.77
C ASN A 64 8.46 9.91 9.93
N TRP A 65 9.16 9.64 11.04
CA TRP A 65 8.60 9.13 12.29
C TRP A 65 8.62 10.20 13.40
N TYR A 66 8.60 11.48 13.02
CA TYR A 66 8.54 12.55 14.01
C TYR A 66 7.21 12.50 14.76
N LEU A 67 7.24 11.92 15.96
CA LEU A 67 6.15 11.96 16.91
C LEU A 67 6.28 13.25 17.73
N PRO A 68 5.36 14.21 17.61
CA PRO A 68 5.42 15.44 18.40
C PRO A 68 5.36 15.07 19.89
N LYS A 69 6.27 15.63 20.69
CA LYS A 69 6.47 15.30 22.11
C LYS A 69 5.19 15.38 22.97
N TRP A 70 4.20 16.15 22.54
CA TRP A 70 2.90 16.23 23.20
C TRP A 70 2.06 14.95 23.01
N LEU A 71 2.12 14.32 21.83
CA LEU A 71 1.45 13.06 21.54
C LEU A 71 2.16 11.89 22.22
N ASP A 72 3.49 11.93 22.26
CA ASP A 72 4.32 10.97 23.03
C ASP A 72 3.99 11.01 24.53
N LYS A 73 3.68 12.19 25.08
CA LYS A 73 3.27 12.34 26.48
C LYS A 73 1.83 11.86 26.77
N LEU A 74 0.97 11.86 25.74
CA LEU A 74 -0.42 11.40 25.87
C LEU A 74 -0.55 9.88 25.64
N LEU A 75 0.41 9.28 24.93
CA LEU A 75 0.41 7.85 24.63
C LEU A 75 0.82 7.05 25.89
N PRO A 76 -0.05 6.20 26.43
CA PRO A 76 0.31 5.29 27.50
C PRO A 76 1.37 4.30 26.98
N ASN A 77 2.46 4.13 27.73
CA ASN A 77 3.53 3.19 27.38
C ASN A 77 2.98 1.75 27.40
N VAL A 78 2.58 1.24 26.24
CA VAL A 78 2.21 -0.16 26.07
C VAL A 78 3.50 -0.96 26.00
N LYS A 79 3.94 -1.48 27.16
CA LYS A 79 4.92 -2.55 27.21
C LYS A 79 4.28 -3.80 26.62
N ILE A 80 4.80 -4.25 25.49
CA ILE A 80 4.43 -5.52 24.89
C ILE A 80 5.43 -6.53 25.48
N GLU A 81 5.02 -7.24 26.53
CA GLU A 81 5.65 -8.48 26.98
C GLU A 81 5.20 -9.66 26.10
#